data_AF-A0A7J6NRK4-F1
#
_entry.id   AF-A0A7J6NRK4-F1
#
_cell.length_a   1.000
_cell.length_b   1.000
_cell.length_c   1.000
_cell.angle_alpha   90.00
_cell.angle_beta   90.00
_cell.angle_gamma   90.00
#
_symmetry.space_group_name_H-M   'P 1'
#
loop_
_entity.id
_entity.type
_entity.pdbx_description
1 polymer ?
#
loop_
_entity_poly.entity_id
_entity_poly.type
_entity_poly.pdbx_seq_one_letter_code
_entity_poly.pdbx_strand_id
1 'polypeptide(L)'
;LLDQLTFVERIKRLNREAGGSPSGGYSPIGIEPYDFQAIHVALIGDLKNGRTVHSKVNGLRVFDNVKVDLIAPRELGMPEAYTERMRSLGYDVRQFPSLEEYLDQDDVAKIWYFTRLQLERMTDDQRERSAILRRAVSFDASTMMGKLPDGCKFFHPLPRDSRFPTIPFEIDDTDLNGWDEQSRNGYFLRIVLLRGIAAAGPPEVEVQFDTDNRRCGNARCVSNDVNGQREVIPALVKDSAGRGCCWYCDELMWILLLTLGPFGVSFGFALQFALLTPFGMKL
;
A
#
# COMPACT_ATOMS: atom_id res chain seq x y z
N LEU A 1 4.29 -1.29 -5.10
CA LEU A 1 4.96 -0.72 -6.29
C LEU A 1 4.74 0.77 -6.45
N LEU A 2 3.53 1.29 -6.73
CA LEU A 2 3.35 2.72 -6.98
C LEU A 2 3.65 3.61 -5.76
N ASP A 3 3.22 3.23 -4.55
CA ASP A 3 3.66 3.85 -3.28
C ASP A 3 5.18 3.72 -2.99
N GLN A 4 5.89 2.87 -3.73
CA GLN A 4 7.30 2.54 -3.49
C GLN A 4 8.22 3.20 -4.51
N LEU A 5 7.78 3.24 -5.77
CA LEU A 5 8.38 4.02 -6.85
C LEU A 5 8.20 5.52 -6.58
N THR A 6 7.02 5.94 -6.13
CA THR A 6 6.77 7.33 -5.68
C THR A 6 7.63 7.71 -4.50
N PHE A 7 7.78 6.85 -3.49
CA PHE A 7 8.53 7.21 -2.29
C PHE A 7 10.03 7.36 -2.55
N VAL A 8 10.64 6.44 -3.30
CA VAL A 8 12.08 6.44 -3.59
C VAL A 8 12.49 7.68 -4.40
N GLU A 9 11.72 8.07 -5.42
CA GLU A 9 12.04 9.26 -6.21
C GLU A 9 11.48 10.56 -5.63
N ARG A 10 10.43 10.54 -4.79
CA ARG A 10 10.04 11.71 -3.99
C ARG A 10 11.16 12.08 -3.01
N ILE A 11 11.81 11.11 -2.39
CA ILE A 11 13.02 11.35 -1.58
C ILE A 11 14.15 11.94 -2.44
N LYS A 12 14.40 11.40 -3.63
CA LYS A 12 15.44 11.96 -4.52
C LYS A 12 15.10 13.35 -5.05
N ARG A 13 13.83 13.66 -5.34
CA ARG A 13 13.35 14.99 -5.73
C ARG A 13 13.49 15.99 -4.59
N LEU A 14 13.09 15.62 -3.37
CA LEU A 14 13.30 16.43 -2.17
C LEU A 14 14.80 16.70 -1.92
N ASN A 15 15.67 15.71 -2.16
CA ASN A 15 17.13 15.88 -2.07
C ASN A 15 17.70 16.83 -3.14
N ARG A 16 17.16 16.78 -4.39
CA ARG A 16 17.52 17.72 -5.46
C ARG A 16 17.07 19.15 -5.15
N GLU A 17 15.85 19.30 -4.64
CA GLU A 17 15.26 20.60 -4.24
C GLU A 17 15.97 21.20 -3.00
N ALA A 18 16.53 20.36 -2.12
CA ALA A 18 17.35 20.77 -0.98
C ALA A 18 18.81 21.13 -1.33
N GLY A 19 19.17 21.19 -2.61
CA GLY A 19 20.53 21.56 -3.05
C GLY A 19 21.58 20.44 -2.91
N GLY A 20 21.17 19.21 -2.64
CA GLY A 20 22.06 18.05 -2.63
C GLY A 20 22.48 17.68 -4.07
N SER A 21 23.78 17.67 -4.33
CA SER A 21 24.29 17.15 -5.62
C SER A 21 23.91 15.67 -5.75
N PRO A 22 23.38 15.22 -6.91
CA PRO A 22 23.15 13.81 -7.13
C PRO A 22 24.53 13.16 -7.20
N SER A 23 24.94 12.47 -6.13
CA SER A 23 26.10 11.59 -6.21
C SER A 23 25.81 10.58 -7.30
N GLY A 24 26.48 10.71 -8.45
CA GLY A 24 26.43 9.74 -9.54
C GLY A 24 26.78 8.38 -8.95
N GLY A 25 25.78 7.53 -8.82
CA GLY A 25 25.91 6.31 -8.06
C GLY A 25 24.63 5.52 -8.20
N TYR A 26 24.76 4.37 -8.86
CA TYR A 26 23.81 3.26 -8.89
C TYR A 26 22.74 3.34 -7.79
N SER A 27 21.47 3.26 -8.18
CA SER A 27 20.46 2.78 -7.24
C SER A 27 20.92 1.40 -6.75
N PRO A 28 21.13 1.16 -5.44
CA PRO A 28 21.50 -0.16 -4.93
C PRO A 28 20.47 -1.25 -5.27
N ILE A 29 19.32 -0.82 -5.78
CA ILE A 29 18.15 -1.64 -6.12
C ILE A 29 18.02 -1.80 -7.65
N GLY A 30 18.96 -1.30 -8.46
CA GLY A 30 18.94 -1.50 -9.93
C GLY A 30 17.76 -0.84 -10.64
N ILE A 31 17.11 0.14 -10.02
CA ILE A 31 15.97 0.85 -10.61
C ILE A 31 16.52 1.84 -11.66
N GLU A 32 16.33 1.53 -12.94
CA GLU A 32 16.56 2.46 -14.05
C GLU A 32 15.76 3.75 -13.88
N PRO A 33 16.19 4.89 -14.45
CA PRO A 33 15.45 6.15 -14.37
C PRO A 33 14.04 5.95 -14.96
N TYR A 34 13.02 5.94 -14.10
CA TYR A 34 11.64 5.90 -14.56
C TYR A 34 11.26 7.27 -15.10
N ASP A 35 10.69 7.30 -16.31
CA ASP A 35 10.07 8.49 -16.85
C ASP A 35 8.74 8.74 -16.14
N PHE A 36 8.61 9.88 -15.47
CA PHE A 36 7.39 10.29 -14.77
C PHE A 36 6.44 11.12 -15.66
N GLN A 37 6.79 11.34 -16.93
CA GLN A 37 5.92 12.06 -17.86
C GLN A 37 4.60 11.34 -18.09
N ALA A 38 4.63 10.01 -18.21
CA ALA A 38 3.44 9.24 -18.51
C ALA A 38 3.46 7.86 -17.85
N ILE A 39 2.28 7.39 -17.45
CA ILE A 39 2.07 6.01 -17.02
C ILE A 39 0.76 5.46 -17.58
N HIS A 40 0.81 4.22 -18.02
CA HIS A 40 -0.34 3.46 -18.48
C HIS A 40 -0.43 2.14 -17.70
N VAL A 41 -1.50 1.98 -16.92
CA VAL A 41 -1.69 0.81 -16.05
C VAL A 41 -3.04 0.13 -16.29
N ALA A 42 -3.03 -1.20 -16.32
CA ALA A 42 -4.22 -2.04 -16.28
C ALA A 42 -4.47 -2.52 -14.84
N LEU A 43 -5.68 -2.35 -14.33
CA LEU A 43 -6.12 -2.78 -13.00
C LEU A 43 -7.17 -3.87 -13.20
N ILE A 44 -6.87 -5.10 -12.74
CA ILE A 44 -7.64 -6.30 -13.08
C ILE A 44 -8.16 -7.00 -11.80
N GLY A 45 -9.40 -7.48 -11.82
CA GLY A 45 -9.97 -8.34 -10.77
C GLY A 45 -11.14 -7.71 -10.01
N ASP A 46 -11.16 -7.83 -8.68
CA ASP A 46 -12.21 -7.24 -7.83
C ASP A 46 -11.88 -5.77 -7.50
N LEU A 47 -12.27 -4.88 -8.42
CA LEU A 47 -12.07 -3.43 -8.30
C LEU A 47 -13.08 -2.77 -7.35
N LYS A 48 -14.21 -3.42 -7.13
CA LYS A 48 -15.25 -2.98 -6.20
C LYS A 48 -14.78 -3.02 -4.75
N ASN A 49 -14.19 -4.15 -4.33
CA ASN A 49 -13.76 -4.39 -2.96
C ASN A 49 -12.25 -4.24 -2.74
N GLY A 50 -11.48 -4.07 -3.82
CA GLY A 50 -10.03 -3.98 -3.82
C GLY A 50 -9.49 -2.69 -3.19
N ARG A 51 -9.38 -2.65 -1.86
CA ARG A 51 -8.80 -1.51 -1.11
C ARG A 51 -7.45 -1.03 -1.65
N THR A 52 -6.61 -1.97 -2.11
CA THR A 52 -5.28 -1.67 -2.66
C THR A 52 -5.34 -0.90 -3.98
N VAL A 53 -6.38 -1.12 -4.78
CA VAL A 53 -6.60 -0.43 -6.05
C VAL A 53 -7.02 1.02 -5.79
N HIS A 54 -7.91 1.21 -4.81
CA HIS A 54 -8.40 2.53 -4.43
C HIS A 54 -7.27 3.44 -3.91
N SER A 55 -6.34 2.90 -3.12
CA SER A 55 -5.17 3.66 -2.66
C SER A 55 -4.17 3.93 -3.80
N LYS A 56 -3.92 2.94 -4.68
CA LYS A 56 -2.99 3.06 -5.81
C LYS A 56 -3.35 4.17 -6.78
N VAL A 57 -4.64 4.34 -7.06
CA VAL A 57 -5.15 5.40 -7.93
C VAL A 57 -4.69 6.79 -7.43
N ASN A 58 -4.63 6.99 -6.12
CA ASN A 58 -4.14 8.26 -5.55
C ASN A 58 -2.62 8.40 -5.67
N GLY A 59 -1.86 7.31 -5.64
CA GLY A 59 -0.41 7.32 -5.83
C GLY A 59 0.03 7.67 -7.26
N LEU A 60 -0.84 7.45 -8.26
CA LEU A 60 -0.55 7.75 -9.67
C LEU A 60 -0.38 9.26 -9.94
N ARG A 61 -0.78 10.14 -9.02
CA ARG A 61 -0.69 11.61 -9.15
C ARG A 61 0.71 12.17 -9.30
N VAL A 62 1.74 11.34 -9.12
CA VAL A 62 3.13 11.76 -9.35
C VAL A 62 3.50 11.82 -10.81
N PHE A 63 2.69 11.22 -11.69
CA PHE A 63 2.90 11.22 -13.13
C PHE A 63 2.11 12.37 -13.75
N ASP A 64 2.67 13.01 -14.76
CA ASP A 64 2.02 14.14 -15.43
C ASP A 64 0.82 13.67 -16.27
N ASN A 65 0.98 12.52 -16.95
CA ASN A 65 -0.07 11.91 -17.77
C ASN A 65 -0.38 10.49 -17.29
N VAL A 66 -1.62 10.26 -16.88
CA VAL A 66 -2.03 8.97 -16.32
C VAL A 66 -3.14 8.37 -17.16
N LYS A 67 -2.91 7.18 -17.71
CA LYS A 67 -3.92 6.33 -18.34
C LYS A 67 -4.17 5.09 -17.48
N VAL A 68 -5.44 4.81 -17.20
CA VAL A 68 -5.88 3.69 -16.35
C VAL A 68 -6.93 2.88 -17.08
N ASP A 69 -6.64 1.60 -17.28
CA ASP A 69 -7.60 0.63 -17.77
C ASP A 69 -8.15 -0.18 -16.60
N LEU A 70 -9.47 -0.21 -16.46
CA LEU A 70 -10.17 -0.95 -15.43
C LEU A 70 -10.80 -2.18 -16.06
N ILE A 71 -10.21 -3.35 -15.83
CA ILE A 71 -10.67 -4.62 -16.40
C ILE A 71 -11.40 -5.43 -15.33
N ALA A 72 -12.73 -5.36 -15.37
CA ALA A 72 -13.59 -6.12 -14.48
C ALA A 72 -15.03 -6.18 -15.02
N PRO A 73 -15.74 -7.30 -14.86
CA PRO A 73 -17.16 -7.37 -15.15
C PRO A 73 -17.92 -6.40 -14.22
N ARG A 74 -19.13 -6.00 -14.62
CA ARG A 74 -19.94 -4.98 -13.93
C ARG A 74 -20.07 -5.24 -12.43
N GLU A 75 -20.20 -6.49 -12.03
CA GLU A 75 -20.33 -6.94 -10.63
C GLU A 75 -19.09 -6.64 -9.78
N LEU A 76 -17.92 -6.63 -10.40
CA LEU A 76 -16.60 -6.41 -9.80
C LEU A 76 -16.01 -5.03 -10.15
N GLY A 77 -16.74 -4.24 -10.93
CA GLY A 77 -16.29 -2.96 -11.47
C GLY A 77 -15.96 -1.92 -10.40
N MET A 78 -15.10 -0.97 -10.79
CA MET A 78 -14.75 0.16 -9.94
C MET A 78 -15.99 0.99 -9.61
N PRO A 79 -16.25 1.36 -8.34
CA PRO A 79 -17.38 2.22 -8.01
C PRO A 79 -17.25 3.58 -8.71
N GLU A 80 -18.38 4.12 -9.17
CA GLU A 80 -18.42 5.34 -10.00
C GLU A 80 -17.69 6.52 -9.38
N ALA A 81 -17.88 6.75 -8.06
CA ALA A 81 -17.20 7.81 -7.31
C ALA A 81 -15.66 7.77 -7.44
N TYR A 82 -15.05 6.59 -7.56
CA TYR A 82 -13.60 6.48 -7.81
C TYR A 82 -13.24 6.82 -9.24
N THR A 83 -14.06 6.40 -10.21
CA THR A 83 -13.84 6.72 -11.64
C THR A 83 -14.00 8.22 -11.91
N GLU A 84 -15.01 8.87 -11.32
CA GLU A 84 -15.22 10.31 -11.38
C GLU A 84 -14.05 11.05 -10.74
N ARG A 85 -13.60 10.60 -9.57
CA ARG A 85 -12.42 11.15 -8.91
C ARG A 85 -11.17 11.04 -9.80
N MET A 86 -10.95 9.91 -10.47
CA MET A 86 -9.84 9.75 -11.41
C MET A 86 -9.91 10.76 -12.56
N ARG A 87 -11.09 10.88 -13.20
CA ARG A 87 -11.30 11.85 -14.28
C ARG A 87 -11.12 13.30 -13.80
N SER A 88 -11.55 13.63 -12.59
CA SER A 88 -11.35 14.95 -11.99
C SER A 88 -9.87 15.29 -11.74
N LEU A 89 -9.01 14.26 -11.64
CA LEU A 89 -7.55 14.41 -11.53
C LEU A 89 -6.87 14.45 -12.91
N GLY A 90 -7.63 14.44 -14.01
CA GLY A 90 -7.11 14.47 -15.38
C GLY A 90 -6.67 13.11 -15.92
N TYR A 91 -7.04 12.00 -15.27
CA TYR A 91 -6.66 10.67 -15.76
C TYR A 91 -7.53 10.29 -16.97
N ASP A 92 -6.91 9.66 -17.97
CA ASP A 92 -7.64 8.91 -19.01
C ASP A 92 -8.07 7.56 -18.44
N VAL A 93 -9.38 7.33 -18.31
CA VAL A 93 -9.93 6.14 -17.64
C VAL A 93 -10.80 5.36 -18.62
N ARG A 94 -10.35 4.15 -18.97
CA ARG A 94 -11.08 3.20 -19.81
C ARG A 94 -11.58 2.02 -18.99
N GLN A 95 -12.69 1.43 -19.39
CA GLN A 95 -13.31 0.32 -18.68
C GLN A 95 -13.59 -0.80 -19.67
N PHE A 96 -13.23 -2.03 -19.28
CA PHE A 96 -13.40 -3.23 -20.08
C PHE A 96 -14.05 -4.31 -19.21
N PRO A 97 -15.04 -5.06 -19.73
CA PRO A 97 -15.75 -6.07 -18.95
C PRO A 97 -14.93 -7.36 -18.77
N SER A 98 -13.94 -7.62 -19.62
CA SER A 98 -13.06 -8.79 -19.51
C SER A 98 -11.67 -8.56 -20.11
N LEU A 99 -10.74 -9.46 -19.77
CA LEU A 99 -9.40 -9.50 -20.34
C LEU A 99 -9.41 -9.79 -21.84
N GLU A 100 -10.33 -10.63 -22.32
CA GLU A 100 -10.48 -10.91 -23.74
C GLU A 100 -10.80 -9.63 -24.53
N GLU A 101 -11.79 -8.85 -24.09
CA GLU A 101 -12.14 -7.58 -24.76
C GLU A 101 -11.02 -6.55 -24.65
N TYR A 102 -10.33 -6.51 -23.51
CA TYR A 102 -9.19 -5.60 -23.32
C TYR A 102 -7.98 -5.94 -24.19
N LEU A 103 -7.79 -7.22 -24.54
CA LEU A 103 -6.69 -7.68 -25.40
C LEU A 103 -7.03 -7.66 -26.90
N ASP A 104 -8.28 -7.42 -27.27
CA ASP A 104 -8.73 -7.33 -28.67
C ASP A 104 -8.58 -5.93 -29.28
N GLN A 105 -7.89 -5.02 -28.58
CA GLN A 105 -7.57 -3.66 -29.01
C GLN A 105 -6.06 -3.41 -29.02
N ASP A 106 -5.62 -2.35 -29.70
CA ASP A 106 -4.19 -2.13 -30.01
C ASP A 106 -3.38 -1.42 -28.89
N ASP A 107 -4.05 -0.67 -28.01
CA ASP A 107 -3.46 0.16 -26.95
C ASP A 107 -3.51 -0.58 -25.60
N VAL A 108 -2.72 -1.65 -25.48
CA VAL A 108 -2.60 -2.47 -24.27
C VAL A 108 -1.48 -1.96 -23.36
N ALA A 109 -1.78 -1.71 -22.08
CA ALA A 109 -0.81 -1.33 -21.06
C ALA A 109 0.30 -2.37 -20.90
N LYS A 110 1.52 -1.92 -20.54
CA LYS A 110 2.62 -2.82 -20.16
C LYS A 110 2.61 -3.18 -18.67
N ILE A 111 1.92 -2.42 -17.83
CA ILE A 111 1.90 -2.60 -16.38
C ILE A 111 0.53 -3.12 -15.96
N TRP A 112 0.47 -4.37 -15.51
CA TRP A 112 -0.78 -5.03 -15.13
C TRP A 112 -0.80 -5.29 -13.64
N TYR A 113 -1.82 -4.82 -12.95
CA TYR A 113 -2.00 -5.02 -11.52
C TYR A 113 -3.25 -5.84 -11.25
N PHE A 114 -3.04 -7.11 -10.97
CA PHE A 114 -4.10 -8.04 -10.63
C PHE A 114 -4.48 -7.93 -9.16
N THR A 115 -5.73 -8.25 -8.87
CA THR A 115 -6.27 -8.38 -7.53
C THR A 115 -6.98 -9.71 -7.37
N ARG A 116 -6.95 -10.24 -6.15
CA ARG A 116 -7.68 -11.45 -5.79
C ARG A 116 -9.18 -11.18 -5.77
N LEU A 117 -9.98 -12.10 -6.32
CA LEU A 117 -11.44 -12.06 -6.17
C LEU A 117 -11.83 -12.36 -4.72
N GLN A 118 -12.58 -11.45 -4.09
CA GLN A 118 -13.07 -11.60 -2.72
C GLN A 118 -14.44 -12.30 -2.73
N LEU A 119 -14.46 -13.57 -3.16
CA LEU A 119 -15.68 -14.39 -3.30
C LEU A 119 -16.47 -14.52 -2.00
N GLU A 120 -15.79 -14.39 -0.86
CA GLU A 120 -16.40 -14.38 0.47
C GLU A 120 -17.29 -13.16 0.71
N ARG A 121 -17.13 -12.08 -0.05
CA ARG A 121 -17.91 -10.84 0.06
C ARG A 121 -19.05 -10.72 -0.96
N MET A 122 -19.17 -11.71 -1.84
CA MET A 122 -20.16 -11.73 -2.91
C MET A 122 -21.53 -12.17 -2.39
N THR A 123 -22.59 -11.66 -3.02
CA THR A 123 -23.95 -12.15 -2.80
C THR A 123 -24.10 -13.59 -3.31
N ASP A 124 -25.15 -14.30 -2.89
CA ASP A 124 -25.36 -15.70 -3.31
C ASP A 124 -25.51 -15.82 -4.84
N ASP A 125 -26.23 -14.90 -5.48
CA ASP A 125 -26.36 -14.83 -6.95
C ASP A 125 -24.99 -14.65 -7.65
N GLN A 126 -24.10 -13.84 -7.07
CA GLN A 126 -22.75 -13.63 -7.61
C GLN A 126 -21.87 -14.86 -7.41
N ARG A 127 -22.07 -15.59 -6.31
CA ARG A 127 -21.35 -16.84 -6.02
C ARG A 127 -21.68 -17.93 -7.04
N GLU A 128 -22.94 -18.01 -7.46
CA GLU A 128 -23.39 -18.92 -8.53
C GLU A 128 -22.69 -18.61 -9.86
N ARG A 129 -22.48 -17.32 -10.17
CA ARG A 129 -21.78 -16.86 -11.39
C ARG A 129 -20.26 -16.79 -11.24
N SER A 130 -19.71 -17.25 -10.13
CA SER A 130 -18.30 -17.03 -9.80
C SER A 130 -17.33 -17.62 -10.83
N ALA A 131 -17.70 -18.67 -11.56
CA ALA A 131 -16.88 -19.23 -12.63
C ALA A 131 -16.70 -18.24 -13.81
N ILE A 132 -17.79 -17.59 -14.23
CA ILE A 132 -17.79 -16.60 -15.30
C ILE A 132 -17.02 -15.35 -14.87
N LEU A 133 -17.30 -14.86 -13.65
CA LEU A 133 -16.61 -13.70 -13.08
C LEU A 133 -15.11 -13.92 -12.96
N ARG A 134 -14.68 -15.12 -12.53
CA ARG A 134 -13.26 -15.50 -12.47
C ARG A 134 -12.65 -15.51 -13.87
N ARG A 135 -13.29 -16.16 -14.84
CA ARG A 135 -12.76 -16.27 -16.21
C ARG A 135 -12.49 -14.90 -16.81
N ALA A 136 -13.43 -13.96 -16.67
CA ALA A 136 -13.31 -12.62 -17.24
C ALA A 136 -12.07 -11.83 -16.78
N VAL A 137 -11.49 -12.17 -15.63
CA VAL A 137 -10.36 -11.42 -15.02
C VAL A 137 -9.14 -12.30 -14.74
N SER A 138 -9.14 -13.55 -15.22
CA SER A 138 -8.01 -14.48 -15.07
C SER A 138 -7.24 -14.57 -16.38
N PHE A 139 -5.93 -14.41 -16.30
CA PHE A 139 -5.06 -14.52 -17.47
C PHE A 139 -4.98 -15.98 -17.92
N ASP A 140 -5.21 -16.24 -19.20
CA ASP A 140 -5.04 -17.55 -19.81
C ASP A 140 -3.78 -17.55 -20.69
N ALA A 141 -2.70 -18.13 -20.18
CA ALA A 141 -1.41 -18.18 -20.87
C ALA A 141 -1.50 -18.83 -22.26
N SER A 142 -2.40 -19.79 -22.44
CA SER A 142 -2.51 -20.54 -23.70
C SER A 142 -3.12 -19.72 -24.84
N THR A 143 -3.93 -18.71 -24.52
CA THR A 143 -4.67 -17.90 -25.50
C THR A 143 -4.27 -16.42 -25.53
N MET A 144 -3.72 -15.90 -24.43
CA MET A 144 -3.48 -14.47 -24.25
C MET A 144 -2.00 -14.05 -24.36
N MET A 145 -1.05 -14.99 -24.23
CA MET A 145 0.39 -14.66 -24.21
C MET A 145 0.85 -13.90 -25.46
N GLY A 146 0.39 -14.32 -26.64
CA GLY A 146 0.75 -13.69 -27.92
C GLY A 146 0.13 -12.31 -28.17
N LYS A 147 -0.73 -11.82 -27.27
CA LYS A 147 -1.38 -10.50 -27.36
C LYS A 147 -0.72 -9.45 -26.45
N LEU A 148 0.25 -9.84 -25.64
CA LEU A 148 0.92 -8.93 -24.71
C LEU A 148 1.95 -8.06 -25.43
N PRO A 149 2.07 -6.76 -25.08
CA PRO A 149 3.13 -5.91 -25.60
C PRO A 149 4.50 -6.32 -25.02
N ASP A 150 5.57 -6.03 -25.76
CA ASP A 150 6.94 -6.27 -25.30
C ASP A 150 7.26 -5.51 -24.01
N GLY A 151 7.89 -6.21 -23.07
CA GLY A 151 8.28 -5.68 -21.75
C GLY A 151 7.11 -5.58 -20.75
N CYS A 152 6.02 -6.30 -21.00
CA CYS A 152 4.89 -6.37 -20.07
C CYS A 152 5.30 -6.97 -18.70
N LYS A 153 4.74 -6.44 -17.61
CA LYS A 153 4.97 -6.91 -16.24
C LYS A 153 3.66 -7.02 -15.47
N PHE A 154 3.50 -8.13 -14.77
CA PHE A 154 2.35 -8.47 -13.94
C PHE A 154 2.69 -8.29 -12.46
N PHE A 155 1.77 -7.66 -11.74
CA PHE A 155 1.88 -7.33 -10.34
C PHE A 155 0.65 -7.83 -9.59
N HIS A 156 0.83 -8.13 -8.30
CA HIS A 156 -0.26 -8.63 -7.45
C HIS A 156 0.02 -8.27 -5.97
N PRO A 157 -1.00 -7.90 -5.15
CA PRO A 157 -0.79 -7.55 -3.74
C PRO A 157 -0.39 -8.72 -2.84
N LEU A 158 -0.64 -9.95 -3.29
CA LEU A 158 -0.51 -11.21 -2.56
C LEU A 158 -1.45 -11.31 -1.32
N PRO A 159 -1.76 -12.53 -0.84
CA PRO A 159 -1.51 -13.82 -1.50
C PRO A 159 -2.42 -14.02 -2.72
N ARG A 160 -1.94 -14.79 -3.71
CA ARG A 160 -2.77 -15.31 -4.82
C ARG A 160 -3.64 -16.47 -4.30
N ASP A 161 -4.79 -16.69 -4.94
CA ASP A 161 -5.63 -17.85 -4.62
C ASP A 161 -4.90 -19.14 -5.05
N SER A 162 -4.83 -20.14 -4.16
CA SER A 162 -4.09 -21.38 -4.43
C SER A 162 -4.80 -22.34 -5.38
N ARG A 163 -6.11 -22.16 -5.59
CA ARG A 163 -6.93 -23.06 -6.42
C ARG A 163 -7.30 -22.41 -7.74
N PHE A 164 -7.63 -21.11 -7.71
CA PHE A 164 -8.08 -20.35 -8.86
C PHE A 164 -7.33 -19.02 -8.96
N PRO A 165 -6.02 -19.05 -9.24
CA PRO A 165 -5.23 -17.83 -9.32
C PRO A 165 -5.64 -17.02 -10.56
N THR A 166 -5.77 -15.70 -10.41
CA THR A 166 -6.01 -14.79 -11.54
C THR A 166 -4.80 -14.68 -12.47
N ILE A 167 -3.61 -15.03 -11.98
CA ILE A 167 -2.38 -15.17 -12.75
C ILE A 167 -1.92 -16.63 -12.60
N PRO A 168 -1.90 -17.44 -13.67
CA PRO A 168 -1.47 -18.83 -13.62
C PRO A 168 -0.06 -18.97 -13.01
N PHE A 169 0.19 -20.07 -12.29
CA PHE A 169 1.50 -20.33 -11.68
C PHE A 169 2.63 -20.52 -12.71
N GLU A 170 2.28 -20.88 -13.94
CA GLU A 170 3.23 -20.98 -15.06
C GLU A 170 3.91 -19.65 -15.38
N ILE A 171 3.30 -18.52 -15.00
CA ILE A 171 3.84 -17.18 -15.21
C ILE A 171 4.98 -16.86 -14.24
N ASP A 172 5.10 -17.60 -13.13
CA ASP A 172 6.06 -17.33 -12.05
C ASP A 172 7.50 -17.34 -12.55
N ASP A 173 7.82 -18.26 -13.46
CA ASP A 173 9.15 -18.46 -14.04
C ASP A 173 9.38 -17.66 -15.34
N THR A 174 8.49 -16.72 -15.67
CA THR A 174 8.58 -15.91 -16.89
C THR A 174 9.00 -14.47 -16.59
N ASP A 175 9.45 -13.77 -17.63
CA ASP A 175 9.74 -12.33 -17.55
C ASP A 175 8.50 -11.47 -17.27
N LEU A 176 7.28 -12.02 -17.28
CA LEU A 176 6.09 -11.27 -16.87
C LEU A 176 6.02 -11.10 -15.35
N ASN A 177 6.70 -11.91 -14.54
CA ASN A 177 6.63 -11.82 -13.09
C ASN A 177 7.28 -10.51 -12.57
N GLY A 178 6.45 -9.61 -12.04
CA GLY A 178 6.87 -8.38 -11.35
C GLY A 178 6.50 -8.34 -9.86
N TRP A 179 5.71 -9.31 -9.35
CA TRP A 179 5.24 -9.27 -7.96
C TRP A 179 6.32 -9.69 -6.94
N ASP A 180 7.35 -10.43 -7.36
CA ASP A 180 8.47 -10.77 -6.48
C ASP A 180 9.33 -9.54 -6.19
N GLU A 181 9.66 -8.79 -7.24
CA GLU A 181 10.34 -7.50 -7.09
C GLU A 181 9.49 -6.52 -6.27
N GLN A 182 8.16 -6.49 -6.51
CA GLN A 182 7.24 -5.73 -5.67
C GLN A 182 7.35 -6.10 -4.19
N SER A 183 7.40 -7.38 -3.87
CA SER A 183 7.47 -7.87 -2.49
C SER A 183 8.79 -7.49 -1.83
N ARG A 184 9.90 -7.62 -2.57
CA ARG A 184 11.23 -7.17 -2.15
C ARG A 184 11.29 -5.66 -1.91
N ASN A 185 10.74 -4.87 -2.83
CA ASN A 185 10.61 -3.42 -2.67
C ASN A 185 9.74 -3.09 -1.45
N GLY A 186 8.72 -3.90 -1.17
CA GLY A 186 7.92 -3.96 0.06
C GLY A 186 8.76 -3.89 1.33
N TYR A 187 9.74 -4.77 1.41
CA TYR A 187 10.62 -4.92 2.56
C TYR A 187 11.51 -3.68 2.74
N PHE A 188 12.22 -3.26 1.70
CA PHE A 188 13.14 -2.13 1.78
C PHE A 188 12.45 -0.79 2.07
N LEU A 189 11.29 -0.55 1.45
CA LEU A 189 10.52 0.67 1.70
C LEU A 189 10.19 0.82 3.19
N ARG A 190 9.79 -0.27 3.84
CA ARG A 190 9.44 -0.24 5.27
C ARG A 190 10.67 0.05 6.14
N ILE A 191 11.84 -0.50 5.80
CA ILE A 191 13.09 -0.17 6.49
C ILE A 191 13.39 1.32 6.40
N VAL A 192 13.29 1.91 5.20
CA VAL A 192 13.56 3.34 5.01
C VAL A 192 12.53 4.21 5.75
N LEU A 193 11.25 3.86 5.68
CA LEU A 193 10.18 4.57 6.41
C LEU A 193 10.40 4.53 7.92
N LEU A 194 10.66 3.34 8.47
CA LEU A 194 10.92 3.17 9.91
C LEU A 194 12.18 3.92 10.34
N ARG A 195 13.25 3.87 9.54
CA ARG A 195 14.48 4.63 9.81
C ARG A 195 14.24 6.13 9.76
N GLY A 196 13.49 6.63 8.77
CA GLY A 196 13.16 8.05 8.63
C GLY A 196 12.34 8.55 9.82
N ILE A 197 11.36 7.76 10.25
CA ILE A 197 10.55 8.02 11.45
C ILE A 197 11.43 8.02 12.70
N ALA A 198 12.33 7.06 12.87
CA ALA A 198 13.26 7.01 14.00
C ALA A 198 14.26 8.18 14.01
N ALA A 199 14.71 8.64 12.83
CA ALA A 199 15.66 9.74 12.69
C ALA A 199 15.02 11.13 12.86
N ALA A 200 13.74 11.28 12.52
CA ALA A 200 13.00 12.53 12.72
C ALA A 200 12.83 12.89 14.21
N GLY A 201 13.09 11.93 15.11
CA GLY A 201 12.78 12.08 16.52
C GLY A 201 11.27 12.06 16.77
N PRO A 202 10.85 11.99 18.04
CA PRO A 202 9.46 12.18 18.38
C PRO A 202 9.04 13.60 17.98
N PRO A 203 7.81 13.79 17.45
CA PRO A 203 7.29 15.13 17.25
C PRO A 203 7.19 15.81 18.62
N GLU A 204 7.69 17.04 18.75
CA GLU A 204 7.46 17.86 19.94
C GLU A 204 5.96 18.16 20.02
N VAL A 205 5.24 17.36 20.81
CA VAL A 205 3.83 17.58 21.09
C VAL A 205 3.69 17.82 22.58
N GLU A 206 3.63 19.10 22.98
CA GLU A 206 3.17 19.44 24.32
C GLU A 206 1.69 19.11 24.44
N VAL A 207 1.39 17.97 25.07
CA VAL A 207 0.01 17.53 25.29
C VAL A 207 -0.38 17.81 26.73
N GLN A 208 -1.27 18.78 26.91
CA GLN A 208 -1.94 18.98 28.19
C GLN A 208 -2.93 17.85 28.44
N PHE A 209 -2.76 17.11 29.53
CA PHE A 209 -3.73 16.13 29.99
C PHE A 209 -4.56 16.74 31.11
N ASP A 210 -5.87 16.77 30.93
CA ASP A 210 -6.83 17.12 31.98
C ASP A 210 -6.96 15.92 32.93
N THR A 211 -6.30 16.01 34.08
CA THR A 211 -6.29 14.95 35.10
C THR A 211 -7.64 14.74 35.75
N ASP A 212 -8.43 15.81 35.90
CA ASP A 212 -9.71 15.78 36.61
C ASP A 212 -10.77 15.07 35.77
N ASN A 213 -10.77 15.33 34.47
CA ASN A 213 -11.70 14.70 33.53
C ASN A 213 -11.11 13.49 32.80
N ARG A 214 -9.87 13.10 33.11
CA ARG A 214 -9.08 12.06 32.43
C ARG A 214 -9.10 12.22 30.90
N ARG A 215 -8.88 13.43 30.38
CA ARG A 215 -8.97 13.74 28.95
C ARG A 215 -7.64 14.20 28.40
N CYS A 216 -7.31 13.70 27.21
CA CYS A 216 -6.14 14.15 26.47
C CYS A 216 -6.48 15.40 25.65
N GLY A 217 -5.78 16.51 25.87
CA GLY A 217 -5.95 17.76 25.13
C GLY A 217 -5.47 17.70 23.67
N ASN A 218 -4.75 16.64 23.29
CA ASN A 218 -4.43 16.40 21.88
C ASN A 218 -5.67 15.91 21.14
N ALA A 219 -6.23 16.77 20.29
CA ALA A 219 -7.39 16.46 19.46
C ALA A 219 -7.17 15.27 18.51
N ARG A 220 -5.91 14.89 18.22
CA ARG A 220 -5.56 13.70 17.41
C ARG A 220 -5.27 12.46 18.24
N CYS A 221 -5.38 12.53 19.57
CA CYS A 221 -5.17 11.38 20.43
C CYS A 221 -6.26 10.33 20.20
N VAL A 222 -5.87 9.06 20.10
CA VAL A 222 -6.77 7.91 19.95
C VAL A 222 -7.83 7.82 21.07
N SER A 223 -7.52 8.39 22.24
CA SER A 223 -8.42 8.42 23.40
C SER A 223 -9.28 9.69 23.50
N ASN A 224 -9.16 10.60 22.54
CA ASN A 224 -9.94 11.84 22.50
C ASN A 224 -11.33 11.58 21.87
N ASP A 225 -12.39 11.99 22.56
CA ASP A 225 -13.78 11.73 22.20
C ASP A 225 -14.22 12.45 20.91
N VAL A 226 -13.51 13.52 20.53
CA VAL A 226 -13.73 14.25 19.28
C VAL A 226 -13.36 13.38 18.05
N ASN A 227 -12.54 12.34 18.22
CA ASN A 227 -12.21 11.38 17.16
C ASN A 227 -13.27 10.28 16.96
N GLY A 228 -14.39 10.33 17.69
CA GLY A 228 -15.47 9.35 17.56
C GLY A 228 -15.15 7.96 18.09
N GLN A 229 -13.98 7.76 18.71
CA GLN A 229 -13.55 6.50 19.32
C GLN A 229 -13.87 6.54 20.82
N ARG A 230 -14.98 5.90 21.23
CA ARG A 230 -15.43 5.84 22.64
C ARG A 230 -14.85 4.66 23.43
N GLU A 231 -14.15 3.73 22.78
CA GLU A 231 -13.71 2.47 23.39
C GLU A 231 -12.33 2.58 24.07
N VAL A 232 -11.57 3.65 23.80
CA VAL A 232 -10.21 3.80 24.29
C VAL A 232 -10.18 4.67 25.55
N ILE A 233 -10.01 4.03 26.70
CA ILE A 233 -9.89 4.72 27.99
C ILE A 233 -8.54 5.46 28.04
N PRO A 234 -8.53 6.78 28.30
CA PRO A 234 -7.29 7.53 28.47
C PRO A 234 -6.49 7.00 29.67
N ALA A 235 -5.31 6.43 29.39
CA ALA A 235 -4.36 6.00 30.41
C ALA A 235 -3.42 7.17 30.76
N LEU A 236 -3.28 7.44 32.06
CA LEU A 236 -2.34 8.42 32.60
C LEU A 236 -1.06 7.69 32.99
N VAL A 237 0.08 8.17 32.50
CA VAL A 237 1.41 7.76 32.96
C VAL A 237 2.17 8.97 33.48
N LYS A 238 3.31 8.74 34.13
CA LYS A 238 4.21 9.82 34.54
C LYS A 238 5.38 9.88 33.57
N ASP A 239 5.69 11.06 33.06
CA ASP A 239 6.90 11.29 32.26
C ASP A 239 8.18 11.13 33.11
N SER A 240 9.34 11.23 32.48
CA SER A 240 10.65 11.17 33.14
C SER A 240 10.89 12.27 34.18
N ALA A 241 10.09 13.35 34.14
CA ALA A 241 10.10 14.46 35.10
C ALA A 241 9.02 14.30 36.20
N GLY A 242 8.26 13.20 36.20
CA GLY A 242 7.22 12.90 37.18
C GLY A 242 5.87 13.60 36.94
N ARG A 243 5.69 14.30 35.82
CA ARG A 243 4.44 14.98 35.43
C ARG A 243 3.46 13.97 34.84
N GLY A 244 2.17 14.16 35.10
CA GLY A 244 1.12 13.32 34.51
C GLY A 244 0.94 13.63 33.02
N CYS A 245 1.12 12.63 32.16
CA CYS A 245 0.96 12.74 30.71
C CYS A 245 0.06 11.62 30.16
N CYS A 246 -0.50 11.85 28.98
CA CYS A 246 -1.30 10.85 28.30
C CYS A 246 -0.41 9.74 27.75
N TRP A 247 -0.64 8.48 28.13
CA TRP A 247 0.16 7.34 27.67
C TRP A 247 0.31 7.24 26.13
N TYR A 248 -0.74 7.61 25.39
CA TYR A 248 -0.74 7.55 23.92
C TYR A 248 -0.02 8.71 23.24
N CYS A 249 0.15 9.83 23.94
CA CYS A 249 0.89 10.99 23.44
C CYS A 249 2.26 11.14 24.11
N ASP A 250 2.59 10.23 25.03
CA ASP A 250 3.83 10.25 25.79
C ASP A 250 4.98 9.66 24.97
N GLU A 251 6.16 10.24 25.17
CA GLU A 251 7.42 9.92 24.49
C GLU A 251 7.83 8.44 24.66
N LEU A 252 7.37 7.79 25.74
CA LEU A 252 7.75 6.41 26.11
C LEU A 252 7.36 5.35 25.06
N MET A 253 6.32 5.58 24.27
CA MET A 253 5.94 4.70 23.16
C MET A 253 7.00 4.66 22.04
N TRP A 254 7.86 5.69 21.96
CA TRP A 254 8.95 5.76 20.98
C TRP A 254 10.21 5.02 21.41
N ILE A 255 10.48 4.92 22.72
CA ILE A 255 11.69 4.28 23.25
C ILE A 255 11.70 2.77 22.94
N LEU A 256 10.52 2.13 22.83
CA LEU A 256 10.43 0.72 22.42
C LEU A 256 10.86 0.48 20.95
N LEU A 257 10.92 1.52 20.12
CA LEU A 257 11.42 1.46 18.73
C LEU A 257 12.91 1.82 18.62
N LEU A 258 13.49 2.46 19.65
CA LEU A 258 14.82 3.09 19.57
C LEU A 258 15.94 2.29 20.26
N THR A 259 15.66 1.24 21.02
CA THR A 259 16.71 0.40 21.60
C THR A 259 16.94 -0.88 20.81
N LEU A 260 17.73 -0.81 19.73
CA LEU A 260 18.72 -1.84 19.42
C LEU A 260 19.88 -1.24 18.62
N GLY A 261 21.06 -1.27 19.23
CA GLY A 261 22.34 -0.98 18.59
C GLY A 261 22.75 -2.03 17.54
N PRO A 262 23.98 -1.93 17.01
CA PRO A 262 24.38 -2.47 15.70
C PRO A 262 24.60 -3.99 15.62
N PHE A 263 24.05 -4.80 16.54
CA PHE A 263 24.24 -6.25 16.54
C PHE A 263 22.93 -7.01 16.70
N GLY A 264 22.62 -7.85 15.70
CA GLY A 264 21.97 -9.13 15.95
C GLY A 264 20.46 -9.17 15.84
N VAL A 265 20.01 -9.58 14.64
CA VAL A 265 18.86 -10.43 14.36
C VAL A 265 18.23 -11.10 15.60
N SER A 266 17.07 -10.60 16.06
CA SER A 266 15.97 -11.35 16.71
C SER A 266 14.88 -10.39 17.19
N PHE A 267 14.02 -9.88 16.29
CA PHE A 267 12.95 -8.93 16.66
C PHE A 267 11.52 -9.42 16.37
N GLY A 268 11.35 -10.66 15.91
CA GLY A 268 10.03 -11.23 15.67
C GLY A 268 9.26 -11.59 16.95
N PHE A 269 9.96 -11.94 18.04
CA PHE A 269 9.32 -12.43 19.27
C PHE A 269 9.08 -11.35 20.34
N ALA A 270 9.90 -10.31 20.41
CA ALA A 270 9.80 -9.28 21.46
C ALA A 270 8.60 -8.34 21.25
N LEU A 271 8.27 -7.99 19.99
CA LEU A 271 7.13 -7.11 19.68
C LEU A 271 5.79 -7.78 20.02
N GLN A 272 5.71 -9.11 19.90
CA GLN A 272 4.51 -9.88 20.24
C GLN A 272 4.37 -10.08 21.75
N PHE A 273 5.47 -10.13 22.51
CA PHE A 273 5.44 -10.20 23.99
C PHE A 273 5.08 -8.85 24.65
N ALA A 274 5.55 -7.73 24.09
CA ALA A 274 5.23 -6.40 24.61
C ALA A 274 3.75 -6.00 24.38
N LEU A 275 3.15 -6.48 23.30
CA LEU A 275 1.72 -6.26 23.00
C LEU A 275 0.78 -7.20 23.79
N LEU A 276 1.31 -8.25 24.44
CA LEU A 276 0.52 -9.28 25.13
C LEU A 276 0.67 -9.29 26.66
N THR A 277 1.48 -8.42 27.25
CA THR A 277 1.65 -8.37 28.71
C THR A 277 0.89 -7.19 29.33
N PRO A 278 -0.31 -7.42 29.91
CA PRO A 278 -0.86 -6.48 30.85
C PRO A 278 -0.01 -6.58 32.12
N PHE A 279 0.34 -5.44 32.71
CA PHE A 279 1.12 -5.26 33.94
C PHE A 279 2.63 -5.12 33.76
N GLY A 280 3.10 -3.95 34.20
CA GLY A 280 4.46 -3.48 34.05
C GLY A 280 5.51 -4.41 34.65
N MET A 281 6.59 -4.54 33.91
CA MET A 281 7.91 -4.77 34.49
C MET A 281 8.74 -3.51 34.26
N LYS A 282 9.25 -2.96 35.35
CA LYS A 282 10.40 -2.06 35.33
C LYS A 282 11.60 -2.88 34.86
N LEU A 283 12.31 -2.37 33.86
CA LEU A 283 13.74 -2.62 33.69
C LEU A 283 14.48 -1.46 34.36
#